data_AF-A0A177NUT7-F1
#
_entry.id   AF-A0A177NUT7-F1
#
_cell.length_a   1.000
_cell.length_b   1.000
_cell.length_c   1.000
_cell.angle_alpha   90.00
_cell.angle_beta   90.00
_cell.angle_gamma   90.00
#
_symmetry.space_group_name_H-M   'P 1'
#
loop_
_entity.id
_entity.type
_entity.pdbx_description
1 polymer ?
#
loop_
_entity_poly.entity_id
_entity_poly.type
_entity_poly.pdbx_seq_one_letter_code
_entity_poly.pdbx_strand_id
1 'polypeptide(L)'
;MNNTESKRSRVFIKKAFQGRFILGVFALILLAGLCSALLIYWMTGGDLQAQAQSAHVSIVNAAERLGVSILIGNVVAILLAGGIAVGGVLYASHKIAGPLYRFETLCREVGDGNLDTVTQLRENDQLQELAGAFSDMVGKLRGSRERRLHLIAEQRRQIERCVAENPETLSKSQQDALSSLAKLADELEKL
;
A
#
# COMPACT_ATOMS: atom_id res chain seq x y z
N MET A 1 32.05 12.77 20.82
CA MET A 1 30.69 12.20 20.89
C MET A 1 30.40 11.61 19.52
N ASN A 2 30.32 10.28 19.44
CA ASN A 2 30.25 9.53 18.18
C ASN A 2 28.83 9.57 17.61
N ASN A 3 28.69 10.08 16.38
CA ASN A 3 27.47 9.95 15.60
C ASN A 3 27.40 8.55 14.97
N THR A 4 26.64 7.64 15.57
CA THR A 4 26.22 6.40 14.92
C THR A 4 24.93 6.64 14.15
N GLU A 5 25.06 7.23 12.97
CA GLU A 5 24.03 7.21 11.92
C GLU A 5 23.83 5.75 11.45
N SER A 6 23.01 4.98 12.18
CA SER A 6 22.59 3.67 11.69
C SER A 6 21.58 3.87 10.57
N LYS A 7 22.08 3.93 9.33
CA LYS A 7 21.27 3.89 8.12
C LYS A 7 20.61 2.51 8.02
N ARG A 8 19.45 2.33 8.66
CA ARG A 8 18.65 1.09 8.57
C ARG A 8 18.04 0.98 7.17
N SER A 9 18.79 0.43 6.22
CA SER A 9 18.30 0.05 4.91
C SER A 9 17.48 -1.24 4.98
N ARG A 10 16.25 -1.15 5.50
CA ARG A 10 15.26 -2.21 5.23
C ARG A 10 14.73 -2.04 3.80
N VAL A 11 15.47 -2.55 2.82
CA VAL A 11 15.09 -2.51 1.39
C VAL A 11 13.83 -3.37 1.11
N PHE A 12 13.53 -4.33 1.98
CA PHE A 12 12.38 -5.23 1.84
C PHE A 12 11.24 -4.85 2.80
N ILE A 13 10.18 -4.26 2.25
CA ILE A 13 8.90 -4.05 2.93
C ILE A 13 7.97 -5.19 2.46
N LYS A 14 7.58 -6.08 3.39
CA LYS A 14 6.75 -7.29 3.16
C LYS A 14 7.37 -8.35 2.23
N LYS A 15 8.37 -9.07 2.76
CA LYS A 15 9.14 -10.15 2.10
C LYS A 15 8.29 -11.21 1.39
N ALA A 16 7.11 -11.55 1.93
CA ALA A 16 6.25 -12.57 1.35
C ALA A 16 5.61 -12.13 0.02
N PHE A 17 5.16 -10.88 -0.08
CA PHE A 17 4.59 -10.34 -1.31
C PHE A 17 5.67 -10.11 -2.37
N GLN A 18 6.75 -9.43 -1.98
CA GLN A 18 7.89 -9.17 -2.87
C GLN A 18 8.52 -10.47 -3.36
N GLY A 19 8.70 -11.48 -2.48
CA GLY A 19 9.23 -12.78 -2.86
C GLY A 19 8.34 -13.52 -3.85
N ARG A 20 7.02 -13.58 -3.62
CA ARG A 20 6.06 -14.21 -4.55
C ARG A 20 6.00 -13.49 -5.90
N PHE A 21 6.04 -12.16 -5.89
CA PHE A 21 6.06 -11.36 -7.11
C PHE A 21 7.36 -11.57 -7.90
N ILE A 22 8.52 -11.44 -7.25
CA ILE A 22 9.83 -11.63 -7.88
C ILE A 22 9.98 -13.07 -8.39
N LEU A 23 9.61 -14.07 -7.60
CA LEU A 23 9.68 -15.47 -8.03
C LEU A 23 8.72 -15.77 -9.17
N GLY A 24 7.53 -15.17 -9.18
CA GLY A 24 6.59 -15.26 -10.30
C GLY A 24 7.15 -14.65 -11.59
N VAL A 25 7.70 -13.43 -11.53
CA VAL A 25 8.35 -12.78 -12.68
C VAL A 25 9.59 -13.54 -13.14
N PHE A 26 10.38 -14.07 -12.21
CA PHE A 26 11.55 -14.88 -12.54
C PHE A 26 11.17 -16.19 -13.23
N ALA A 27 10.21 -16.93 -12.68
CA ALA A 27 9.69 -18.15 -13.27
C ALA A 27 9.08 -17.90 -14.67
N LEU A 28 8.42 -16.75 -14.84
CA LEU A 28 7.90 -16.31 -16.13
C LEU A 28 9.02 -16.08 -17.15
N ILE A 29 10.09 -15.37 -16.78
CA ILE A 29 11.24 -15.14 -17.66
C ILE A 29 11.86 -16.47 -18.09
N LEU A 30 12.02 -17.42 -17.14
CA LEU A 30 12.51 -18.76 -17.44
C LEU A 30 11.57 -19.51 -18.40
N LEU A 31 10.26 -19.48 -18.17
CA LEU A 31 9.26 -20.13 -19.03
C LEU A 31 9.22 -19.52 -20.44
N ALA A 32 9.30 -18.20 -20.56
CA ALA A 32 9.35 -17.52 -21.85
C ALA A 32 10.62 -17.88 -22.63
N GLY A 33 11.77 -17.94 -21.94
CA GLY A 33 13.03 -18.42 -22.52
C GLY A 33 12.94 -19.88 -22.99
N LEU A 34 12.35 -20.76 -22.16
CA LEU A 34 12.15 -22.17 -22.52
C LEU A 34 11.21 -22.32 -23.72
N CYS A 35 10.11 -21.57 -23.77
CA CYS A 35 9.20 -21.55 -24.92
C CYS A 35 9.89 -21.06 -26.19
N SER A 36 10.72 -20.01 -26.09
CA SER A 36 11.53 -19.51 -27.20
C SER A 36 12.47 -20.60 -27.72
N ALA A 37 13.20 -21.27 -26.83
CA ALA A 37 14.12 -22.35 -27.18
C ALA A 37 13.41 -23.54 -27.85
N LEU A 38 12.24 -23.94 -27.34
CA LEU A 38 11.42 -25.01 -27.93
C LEU A 38 10.89 -24.64 -29.32
N LEU A 39 10.45 -23.39 -29.51
CA LEU A 39 9.98 -22.90 -30.80
C LEU A 39 11.11 -22.89 -31.83
N ILE A 40 12.29 -22.40 -31.43
CA ILE A 40 13.49 -22.42 -32.28
C ILE A 40 13.87 -23.87 -32.64
N TYR A 41 13.86 -24.78 -31.67
CA TYR A 41 14.15 -26.20 -31.91
C TYR A 41 13.16 -26.84 -32.88
N TRP A 42 11.85 -26.60 -32.70
CA TRP A 42 10.82 -27.15 -33.58
C TRP A 42 10.93 -26.62 -35.01
N MET A 43 11.12 -25.31 -35.16
CA MET A 43 11.26 -24.65 -36.45
C MET A 43 12.52 -25.08 -37.19
N THR A 44 13.65 -25.17 -36.48
CA THR A 44 14.94 -25.58 -37.06
C THR A 44 15.01 -27.09 -37.33
N GLY A 45 14.38 -27.89 -36.47
CA GLY A 45 14.35 -29.35 -36.59
C GLY A 45 13.64 -29.85 -37.84
N GLY A 46 12.57 -29.16 -38.27
CA GLY A 46 11.88 -29.45 -39.53
C GLY A 46 12.77 -29.23 -40.77
N ASP A 47 13.59 -28.18 -40.74
CA ASP A 47 14.48 -27.83 -41.86
C ASP A 47 15.72 -28.75 -41.93
N LEU A 48 16.29 -29.15 -40.78
CA LEU A 48 17.44 -30.05 -40.74
C LEU A 48 17.13 -31.44 -41.33
N GLN A 49 15.92 -31.95 -41.14
CA GLN A 49 15.51 -33.25 -41.66
C GLN A 49 15.20 -33.22 -43.16
N ALA A 50 14.71 -32.08 -43.67
CA ALA A 50 14.48 -31.87 -45.10
C ALA A 50 15.78 -31.64 -45.90
N GLN A 51 16.79 -31.00 -45.30
CA GLN A 51 18.07 -30.70 -45.95
C GLN A 51 19.04 -31.89 -45.99
N ALA A 52 18.86 -32.89 -45.11
CA ALA A 52 19.65 -34.13 -45.10
C ALA A 52 19.47 -34.99 -46.38
N GLN A 53 18.38 -34.79 -47.14
CA GLN A 53 18.12 -35.52 -48.39
C GLN A 53 18.58 -34.79 -49.67
N SER A 54 18.91 -33.49 -49.59
CA SER A 54 19.30 -32.68 -50.75
C SER A 54 20.73 -32.16 -50.57
N ALA A 55 21.70 -33.04 -50.80
CA ALA A 55 23.10 -32.63 -50.88
C ALA A 55 23.29 -31.66 -52.07
N HIS A 56 23.96 -30.55 -51.79
CA HIS A 56 24.22 -29.40 -52.68
C HIS A 56 23.02 -28.47 -52.88
N VAL A 57 22.85 -27.48 -51.99
CA VAL A 57 22.79 -26.04 -52.33
C VAL A 57 22.58 -25.21 -51.06
N SER A 58 23.40 -24.16 -50.91
CA SER A 58 23.17 -22.93 -50.10
C SER A 58 23.39 -22.94 -48.58
N ILE A 59 24.65 -23.02 -48.15
CA ILE A 59 25.10 -22.67 -46.78
C ILE A 59 24.69 -21.24 -46.39
N VAL A 60 24.61 -20.31 -47.36
CA VAL A 60 24.22 -18.90 -47.12
C VAL A 60 22.73 -18.77 -46.77
N ASN A 61 21.85 -19.52 -47.44
CA ASN A 61 20.40 -19.47 -47.16
C ASN A 61 20.04 -20.11 -45.81
N ALA A 62 20.87 -21.03 -45.32
CA ALA A 62 20.69 -21.63 -43.99
C ALA A 62 20.94 -20.61 -42.88
N ALA A 63 22.01 -19.81 -42.97
CA ALA A 63 22.33 -18.79 -41.97
C ALA A 63 21.27 -17.68 -41.90
N GLU A 64 20.76 -17.22 -43.05
CA GLU A 64 19.68 -16.22 -43.09
C GLU A 64 18.37 -16.76 -42.53
N ARG A 65 17.98 -17.99 -42.88
CA ARG A 65 16.77 -18.63 -42.34
C ARG A 65 16.86 -18.89 -40.84
N LEU A 66 18.01 -19.34 -40.35
CA LEU A 66 18.25 -19.49 -38.92
C LEU A 66 18.16 -18.14 -38.19
N GLY A 67 18.74 -17.09 -38.77
CA GLY A 67 18.66 -15.73 -38.23
C GLY A 67 17.23 -15.22 -38.10
N VAL A 68 16.40 -15.40 -39.15
CA VAL A 68 14.98 -15.00 -39.13
C VAL A 68 14.19 -15.83 -38.12
N SER A 69 14.45 -17.13 -38.01
CA SER A 69 13.81 -18.02 -37.03
C SER A 69 14.09 -17.59 -35.59
N ILE A 70 15.36 -17.29 -35.29
CA ILE A 70 15.80 -16.80 -33.98
C ILE A 70 15.18 -15.44 -33.68
N LEU A 71 15.13 -14.54 -34.67
CA LEU A 71 14.53 -13.22 -34.51
C LEU A 71 13.04 -13.32 -34.17
N ILE A 72 12.28 -14.12 -34.92
CA ILE A 72 10.84 -14.31 -34.68
C ILE A 72 10.60 -14.96 -33.31
N GLY A 73 11.35 -16.01 -32.96
CA GLY A 73 11.23 -16.67 -31.66
C GLY A 73 11.47 -15.72 -30.49
N ASN A 74 12.51 -14.88 -30.58
CA ASN A 74 12.80 -13.89 -29.55
C ASN A 74 11.75 -12.79 -29.46
N VAL A 75 11.23 -12.30 -30.59
CA VAL A 75 10.15 -11.30 -30.60
C VAL A 75 8.90 -11.85 -29.92
N VAL A 76 8.50 -13.07 -30.25
CA VAL A 76 7.34 -13.74 -29.62
C VAL A 76 7.56 -13.92 -28.11
N ALA A 77 8.75 -14.36 -27.70
CA ALA A 77 9.10 -14.54 -26.30
C ALA A 77 9.08 -13.22 -25.52
N ILE A 78 9.61 -12.14 -26.09
CA ILE A 78 9.59 -10.80 -25.50
C ILE A 78 8.16 -10.30 -25.35
N LEU A 79 7.30 -10.46 -26.37
CA LEU A 79 5.91 -10.02 -26.31
C LEU A 79 5.12 -10.79 -25.23
N LEU A 80 5.30 -12.11 -25.14
CA LEU A 80 4.67 -12.93 -24.10
C LEU A 80 5.15 -12.58 -22.70
N ALA A 81 6.48 -12.53 -22.50
CA ALA A 81 7.08 -12.18 -21.21
C ALA A 81 6.68 -10.75 -20.80
N GLY A 82 6.74 -9.80 -21.73
CA GLY A 82 6.37 -8.41 -21.53
C GLY A 82 4.90 -8.26 -21.18
N GLY A 83 4.00 -8.92 -21.91
CA GLY A 83 2.56 -8.90 -21.64
C GLY A 83 2.22 -9.42 -20.24
N ILE A 84 2.81 -10.54 -19.83
CA ILE A 84 2.56 -11.11 -18.51
C ILE A 84 3.21 -10.26 -17.41
N ALA A 85 4.40 -9.70 -17.64
CA ALA A 85 5.03 -8.76 -16.71
C ALA A 85 4.18 -7.50 -16.50
N VAL A 86 3.67 -6.90 -17.58
CA VAL A 86 2.75 -5.75 -17.51
C VAL A 86 1.48 -6.12 -16.76
N GLY A 87 0.88 -7.28 -17.06
CA GLY A 87 -0.29 -7.78 -16.34
C GLY A 87 -0.04 -7.96 -14.83
N GLY A 88 1.13 -8.50 -14.46
CA GLY A 88 1.55 -8.65 -13.07
C GLY A 88 1.72 -7.31 -12.35
N VAL A 89 2.34 -6.32 -13.00
CA VAL A 89 2.50 -4.96 -12.46
C VAL A 89 1.16 -4.27 -12.28
N LEU A 90 0.26 -4.36 -13.28
CA LEU A 90 -1.08 -3.79 -13.18
C LEU A 90 -1.89 -4.43 -12.06
N TYR A 91 -1.83 -5.76 -11.93
CA TYR A 91 -2.49 -6.47 -10.83
C TYR A 91 -1.96 -6.04 -9.46
N ALA A 92 -0.65 -5.93 -9.31
CA ALA A 92 -0.02 -5.44 -8.08
C ALA A 92 -0.40 -3.98 -7.80
N SER A 93 -0.45 -3.13 -8.83
CA SER A 93 -0.84 -1.73 -8.73
C SER A 93 -2.28 -1.60 -8.20
N HIS A 94 -3.23 -2.36 -8.73
CA HIS A 94 -4.63 -2.32 -8.25
C HIS A 94 -4.77 -2.71 -6.77
N LYS A 95 -3.96 -3.67 -6.30
CA LYS A 95 -3.91 -4.12 -4.90
C LYS A 95 -3.30 -3.09 -3.94
N ILE A 96 -2.67 -2.04 -4.45
CA ILE A 96 -2.02 -0.97 -3.67
C ILE A 96 -2.76 0.36 -3.83
N ALA A 97 -3.04 0.77 -5.06
CA ALA A 97 -3.62 2.07 -5.39
C ALA A 97 -5.03 2.28 -4.80
N GLY A 98 -5.90 1.26 -4.90
CA GLY A 98 -7.25 1.34 -4.34
C GLY A 98 -7.24 1.53 -2.81
N PRO A 99 -6.53 0.67 -2.07
CA PRO A 99 -6.39 0.81 -0.62
C PRO A 99 -5.71 2.12 -0.20
N LEU A 100 -4.75 2.61 -0.99
CA LEU A 100 -4.08 3.89 -0.74
C LEU A 100 -5.03 5.08 -0.86
N TYR A 101 -5.88 5.11 -1.90
CA TYR A 101 -6.90 6.16 -2.06
C TYR A 101 -7.90 6.17 -0.90
N ARG A 102 -8.34 4.99 -0.46
CA ARG A 102 -9.20 4.86 0.73
C ARG A 102 -8.48 5.36 1.98
N PHE A 103 -7.20 5.06 2.13
CA PHE A 103 -6.39 5.51 3.26
C PHE A 103 -6.23 7.03 3.28
N GLU A 104 -6.06 7.67 2.13
CA GLU A 104 -6.05 9.13 2.02
C GLU A 104 -7.37 9.75 2.51
N THR A 105 -8.50 9.14 2.14
CA THR A 105 -9.83 9.56 2.60
C THR A 105 -9.95 9.43 4.12
N LEU A 106 -9.53 8.30 4.68
CA LEU A 106 -9.51 8.08 6.14
C LEU A 106 -8.62 9.10 6.87
N CYS A 107 -7.46 9.45 6.30
CA CYS A 107 -6.59 10.48 6.88
C CYS A 107 -7.26 11.85 6.90
N ARG A 108 -8.03 12.20 5.85
CA ARG A 108 -8.79 13.47 5.83
C ARG A 108 -9.91 13.45 6.87
N GLU A 109 -10.70 12.38 6.93
CA GLU A 109 -11.76 12.24 7.95
C GLU A 109 -11.24 12.38 9.38
N VAL A 110 -10.12 11.71 9.69
CA VAL A 110 -9.46 11.82 11.00
C VAL A 110 -8.87 13.22 11.21
N GLY A 111 -8.31 13.84 10.15
CA GLY A 111 -7.82 15.22 10.18
C GLY A 111 -8.91 16.25 10.42
N ASP A 112 -10.13 15.99 9.96
CA ASP A 112 -11.33 16.79 10.17
C ASP A 112 -11.97 16.53 11.56
N GLY A 113 -11.38 15.65 12.38
CA GLY A 113 -11.83 15.36 13.74
C GLY A 113 -12.76 14.15 13.88
N ASN A 114 -13.13 13.49 12.78
CA ASN A 114 -13.93 12.26 12.83
C ASN A 114 -13.07 11.07 13.26
N LEU A 115 -13.00 10.86 14.58
CA LEU A 115 -12.26 9.74 15.17
C LEU A 115 -13.06 8.44 15.23
N ASP A 116 -14.35 8.44 14.87
CA ASP A 116 -15.25 7.28 14.91
C ASP A 116 -15.33 6.53 13.57
N THR A 117 -14.48 6.91 12.61
CA THR A 117 -14.41 6.25 11.30
C THR A 117 -13.88 4.80 11.37
N VAL A 118 -14.27 3.99 10.38
CA VAL A 118 -13.83 2.59 10.23
C VAL A 118 -12.46 2.55 9.57
N THR A 119 -11.43 2.36 10.37
CA THR A 119 -10.02 2.39 9.96
C THR A 119 -9.51 1.12 9.27
N GLN A 120 -10.38 0.12 9.03
CA GLN A 120 -9.99 -1.19 8.50
C GLN A 120 -10.01 -1.24 6.95
N LEU A 121 -8.91 -1.73 6.35
CA LEU A 121 -8.81 -2.05 4.93
C LEU A 121 -9.34 -3.47 4.63
N ARG A 122 -9.57 -3.80 3.34
CA ARG A 122 -10.08 -5.14 2.96
C ARG A 122 -9.00 -6.19 3.21
N GLU A 123 -9.37 -7.36 3.71
CA GLU A 123 -8.46 -8.43 4.15
C GLU A 123 -7.30 -8.72 3.17
N ASN A 124 -7.58 -8.67 1.86
CA ASN A 124 -6.62 -8.98 0.81
C ASN A 124 -5.80 -7.79 0.27
N ASP A 125 -5.86 -6.64 0.94
CA ASP A 125 -5.13 -5.42 0.58
C ASP A 125 -3.68 -5.49 1.07
N GLN A 126 -2.75 -4.90 0.31
CA GLN A 126 -1.32 -4.95 0.66
C GLN A 126 -0.95 -4.01 1.82
N LEU A 127 -1.85 -3.10 2.24
CA LEU A 127 -1.57 -2.06 3.24
C LEU A 127 -2.08 -2.41 4.66
N GLN A 128 -2.38 -3.68 4.95
CA GLN A 128 -2.94 -4.10 6.24
C GLN A 128 -2.13 -3.67 7.47
N GLU A 129 -0.81 -3.87 7.48
CA GLU A 129 0.05 -3.38 8.58
C GLU A 129 -0.04 -1.86 8.78
N LEU A 130 -0.13 -1.09 7.70
CA LEU A 130 -0.32 0.37 7.77
C LEU A 130 -1.69 0.70 8.36
N ALA A 131 -2.74 0.00 7.94
CA ALA A 131 -4.08 0.16 8.49
C ALA A 131 -4.14 -0.19 9.98
N GLY A 132 -3.41 -1.23 10.42
CA GLY A 132 -3.27 -1.58 11.83
C GLY A 132 -2.62 -0.45 12.63
N ALA A 133 -1.45 0.03 12.20
CA ALA A 133 -0.76 1.15 12.85
C ALA A 133 -1.59 2.45 12.87
N PHE A 134 -2.35 2.71 11.80
CA PHE A 134 -3.28 3.83 11.73
C PHE A 134 -4.45 3.67 12.69
N SER A 135 -5.04 2.48 12.76
CA SER A 135 -6.12 2.16 13.69
C SER A 135 -5.68 2.37 15.14
N ASP A 136 -4.47 1.93 15.48
CA ASP A 136 -3.88 2.15 16.81
C ASP A 136 -3.68 3.64 17.12
N MET A 137 -3.26 4.43 16.13
CA MET A 137 -3.12 5.89 16.25
C MET A 137 -4.47 6.55 16.49
N VAL A 138 -5.48 6.28 15.67
CA VAL A 138 -6.83 6.84 15.81
C VAL A 138 -7.45 6.44 17.15
N GLY A 139 -7.28 5.18 17.57
CA GLY A 139 -7.73 4.72 18.89
C GLY A 139 -7.09 5.49 20.04
N LYS A 140 -5.78 5.79 19.97
CA LYS A 140 -5.10 6.63 20.97
C LYS A 140 -5.61 8.07 20.96
N LEU A 141 -5.86 8.66 19.79
CA LEU A 141 -6.45 9.99 19.67
C LEU A 141 -7.84 10.04 20.31
N ARG A 142 -8.68 9.04 20.02
CA ARG A 142 -10.03 8.92 20.58
C ARG A 142 -9.99 8.82 22.11
N GLY A 143 -9.17 7.92 22.65
CA GLY A 143 -9.01 7.78 24.11
C GLY A 143 -8.39 9.01 24.79
N SER A 144 -7.62 9.83 24.07
CA SER A 144 -7.16 11.13 24.57
C SER A 144 -8.26 12.19 24.55
N ARG A 145 -9.14 12.21 23.54
CA ARG A 145 -10.33 13.07 23.48
C ARG A 145 -11.30 12.74 24.61
N GLU A 146 -11.65 11.46 24.78
CA GLU A 146 -12.54 10.99 25.84
C GLU A 146 -12.02 11.36 27.25
N ARG A 147 -10.71 11.18 27.50
CA ARG A 147 -10.11 11.60 28.79
C ARG A 147 -10.21 13.10 29.03
N ARG A 148 -10.00 13.92 28.00
CA ARG A 148 -10.14 15.38 28.13
C ARG A 148 -11.60 15.76 28.43
N LEU A 149 -12.56 15.17 27.73
CA LEU A 149 -13.99 15.40 27.97
C LEU A 149 -14.39 14.99 29.40
N HIS A 150 -13.91 13.84 29.88
CA HIS A 150 -14.14 13.42 31.26
C HIS A 150 -13.57 14.41 32.29
N LEU A 151 -12.36 14.94 32.07
CA LEU A 151 -11.75 15.94 32.96
C LEU A 151 -12.53 17.26 32.96
N ILE A 152 -13.00 17.70 31.79
CA ILE A 152 -13.83 18.90 31.65
C ILE A 152 -15.16 18.71 32.39
N ALA A 153 -15.82 17.56 32.22
CA ALA A 153 -17.07 17.25 32.92
C ALA A 153 -16.91 17.20 34.45
N GLU A 154 -15.79 16.64 34.93
CA GLU A 154 -15.48 16.59 36.36
C GLU A 154 -15.20 17.99 36.93
N GLN A 155 -14.40 18.81 36.23
CA GLN A 155 -14.17 20.21 36.62
C GLN A 155 -15.47 21.00 36.67
N ARG A 156 -16.35 20.83 35.66
CA ARG A 156 -17.66 21.47 35.64
C ARG A 156 -18.48 21.13 36.89
N ARG A 157 -18.56 19.84 37.26
CA ARG A 157 -19.28 19.38 38.45
C ARG A 157 -18.70 19.97 39.75
N GLN A 158 -17.38 20.06 39.85
CA GLN A 158 -16.72 20.64 41.02
C GLN A 158 -17.08 22.12 41.17
N ILE A 159 -17.07 22.87 40.06
CA ILE A 159 -17.42 24.29 40.15
C ILE A 159 -18.90 24.48 40.46
N GLU A 160 -19.80 23.70 39.86
CA GLU A 160 -21.23 23.73 40.19
C GLU A 160 -21.48 23.45 41.69
N ARG A 161 -20.72 22.52 42.30
CA ARG A 161 -20.76 22.29 43.76
C ARG A 161 -20.28 23.49 44.57
N CYS A 162 -19.12 24.07 44.23
CA CYS A 162 -18.59 25.24 44.94
C CYS A 162 -19.54 26.46 44.87
N VAL A 163 -20.19 26.67 43.72
CA VAL A 163 -21.21 27.73 43.55
C VAL A 163 -22.43 27.45 44.44
N ALA A 164 -22.89 26.19 44.51
CA ALA A 164 -24.03 25.82 45.33
C ALA A 164 -23.75 25.94 46.85
N GLU A 165 -22.51 25.68 47.28
CA GLU A 165 -22.11 25.75 48.69
C GLU A 165 -21.84 27.19 49.19
N ASN A 166 -21.51 28.15 48.31
CA ASN A 166 -21.19 29.53 48.69
C ASN A 166 -21.77 30.57 47.69
N PRO A 167 -23.08 30.82 47.72
CA PRO A 167 -23.75 31.68 46.74
C PRO A 167 -23.42 33.19 46.84
N GLU A 168 -22.92 33.67 47.99
CA GLU A 168 -22.69 35.10 48.24
C GLU A 168 -21.27 35.60 47.90
N THR A 169 -20.31 34.71 47.60
CA THR A 169 -18.88 35.08 47.44
C THR A 169 -18.43 35.28 45.99
N LEU A 170 -19.28 34.99 45.01
CA LEU A 170 -18.91 35.05 43.58
C LEU A 170 -19.20 36.43 43.01
N SER A 171 -18.14 37.15 42.62
CA SER A 171 -18.30 38.40 41.87
C SER A 171 -18.97 38.12 40.51
N LYS A 172 -19.67 39.12 39.94
CA LYS A 172 -20.23 39.03 38.57
C LYS A 172 -19.19 38.53 37.55
N SER A 173 -17.92 38.93 37.68
CA SER A 173 -16.86 38.49 36.77
C SER A 173 -16.52 36.99 36.91
N GLN A 174 -16.67 36.40 38.10
CA GLN A 174 -16.46 34.97 38.31
C GLN A 174 -17.63 34.14 37.77
N GLN A 175 -18.87 34.64 37.91
CA GLN A 175 -20.06 34.02 37.31
C GLN A 175 -19.99 34.05 35.76
N ASP A 176 -19.55 35.18 35.20
CA ASP A 176 -19.37 35.32 33.75
C ASP A 176 -18.26 34.38 33.23
N ALA A 177 -17.11 34.30 33.92
CA ALA A 177 -16.03 33.37 33.58
C ALA A 177 -16.49 31.91 33.62
N LEU A 178 -17.29 31.54 34.62
CA LEU A 178 -17.89 30.21 34.74
C LEU A 178 -18.84 29.88 33.59
N SER A 179 -19.70 30.83 33.23
CA SER A 179 -20.62 30.65 32.10
C SER A 179 -19.88 30.51 30.78
N SER A 180 -18.74 31.20 30.61
CA SER A 180 -17.90 31.10 29.42
C SER A 180 -17.17 29.76 29.33
N LEU A 181 -16.67 29.24 30.46
CA LEU A 181 -16.07 27.90 30.54
C LEU A 181 -17.10 26.80 30.26
N ALA A 182 -18.34 26.95 30.76
CA ALA A 182 -19.41 26.01 30.48
C ALA A 182 -19.77 25.99 28.97
N LYS A 183 -19.82 27.15 28.33
CA LYS A 183 -20.03 27.25 26.87
C LYS A 183 -18.90 26.63 26.06
N LEU A 184 -17.64 26.88 26.44
CA LEU A 184 -16.46 26.28 25.80
C LEU A 184 -16.42 24.76 25.97
N ALA A 185 -16.82 24.25 27.13
CA ALA A 185 -16.95 22.82 27.37
C ALA A 185 -18.01 22.18 26.44
N ASP A 186 -19.18 22.80 26.32
CA ASP A 186 -20.25 22.36 25.41
C ASP A 186 -19.84 22.40 23.93
N GLU A 187 -19.04 23.40 23.54
CA GLU A 187 -18.48 23.48 22.18
C GLU A 187 -17.44 22.38 21.91
N LEU A 188 -16.58 22.09 22.89
CA LEU A 188 -15.57 21.02 22.78
C LEU A 188 -16.18 19.62 22.79
N GLU A 189 -17.36 19.43 23.37
CA GLU A 189 -18.09 18.15 23.36
C GLU A 189 -18.80 17.90 22.01
N LYS A 190 -19.11 18.96 21.26
CA LYS A 190 -19.74 18.89 19.92
C LYS A 190 -18.75 18.72 18.76
N LEU A 191 -17.46 18.97 18.99
CA LEU A 191 -16.35 18.75 18.05
C LEU A 191 -15.75 17.36 18.26
#